data_AF-U2RJU8-F1
#
_entry.id   AF-U2RJU8-F1
#
_cell.length_a   1.000
_cell.length_b   1.000
_cell.length_c   1.000
_cell.angle_alpha   90.00
_cell.angle_beta   90.00
_cell.angle_gamma   90.00
#
_symmetry.space_group_name_H-M   'P 1'
#
loop_
_entity.id
_entity.type
_entity.pdbx_description
1 polymer ?
#
loop_
_entity_poly.entity_id
_entity_poly.type
_entity_poly.pdbx_seq_one_letter_code
_entity_poly.pdbx_strand_id
1 'polypeptide(L)'
;MSAMPLSDLTHAELLAYRPEVDEPADFDAFWTRTLAEARAAGGSSTLVPAETPITQLIVEDLTFPGFDGDPVSAWVTRPKGADGPLPTVVQYQGYGGGRGLPGDNALWALAGYVHVMMDTRGQGSRWGSGGDTADPHGAGPSVPGFMTRGIEHPDDYYYRRVFTDAVRAVDAARELPFVDRDRVAVTGGSQGGG
;
A
#
# COMPACT_ATOMS: atom_id res chain seq x y z
N MET A 1 12.58 21.80 33.85
CA MET A 1 13.05 20.40 33.75
C MET A 1 13.57 20.20 32.33
N SER A 2 14.83 19.78 32.17
CA SER A 2 15.36 19.45 30.83
C SER A 2 14.72 18.13 30.39
N ALA A 3 14.10 18.11 29.22
CA ALA A 3 13.61 16.87 28.62
C ALA A 3 14.82 15.95 28.38
N MET A 4 14.76 14.71 28.89
CA MET A 4 15.73 13.70 28.51
C MET A 4 15.56 13.44 27.00
N PRO A 5 16.65 13.41 26.23
CA PRO A 5 16.57 13.02 24.82
C PRO A 5 16.03 11.59 24.73
N LEU A 6 15.32 11.30 23.64
CA LEU A 6 14.86 9.95 23.35
C LEU A 6 16.08 9.01 23.34
N SER A 7 16.00 7.90 24.09
CA SER A 7 17.06 6.88 24.16
C SER A 7 16.51 5.53 23.75
N ASP A 8 17.35 4.74 23.09
CA ASP A 8 17.11 3.35 22.73
C ASP A 8 18.35 2.51 23.12
N LEU A 9 18.34 1.22 22.80
CA LEU A 9 19.50 0.34 22.83
C LEU A 9 20.68 0.94 22.04
N THR A 10 21.90 0.58 22.44
CA THR A 10 23.09 0.94 21.67
C THR A 10 23.10 0.27 20.30
N HIS A 11 23.89 0.79 19.35
CA HIS A 11 23.97 0.21 18.01
C HIS A 11 24.34 -1.28 18.00
N ALA A 12 25.30 -1.70 18.85
CA ALA A 12 25.70 -3.09 18.96
C ALA A 12 24.57 -3.97 19.50
N GLU A 13 23.81 -3.46 20.48
CA GLU A 13 22.64 -4.16 21.04
C GLU A 13 21.52 -4.26 20.00
N LEU A 14 21.22 -3.21 19.23
CA LEU A 14 20.22 -3.24 18.15
C LEU A 14 20.56 -4.29 17.08
N LEU A 15 21.83 -4.39 16.68
CA LEU A 15 22.25 -5.41 15.70
C LEU A 15 22.06 -6.84 16.23
N ALA A 16 22.27 -7.03 17.54
CA ALA A 16 22.11 -8.31 18.22
C ALA A 16 20.67 -8.61 18.67
N TYR A 17 19.77 -7.61 18.66
CA TYR A 17 18.43 -7.73 19.20
C TYR A 17 17.57 -8.72 18.38
N ARG A 18 17.16 -9.82 19.01
CA ARG A 18 16.29 -10.86 18.45
C ARG A 18 15.27 -11.25 19.53
N PRO A 19 14.17 -10.50 19.68
CA PRO A 19 13.18 -10.79 20.71
C PRO A 19 12.44 -12.08 20.39
N GLU A 20 11.98 -12.76 21.43
CA GLU A 20 10.96 -13.81 21.28
C GLU A 20 9.63 -13.12 20.94
N VAL A 21 9.01 -13.54 19.83
CA VAL A 21 7.71 -13.05 19.37
C VAL A 21 6.70 -14.15 19.59
N ASP A 22 5.61 -13.83 20.29
CA ASP A 22 4.50 -14.76 20.48
C ASP A 22 3.61 -14.74 19.23
N GLU A 23 3.89 -15.66 18.31
CA GLU A 23 3.11 -15.83 17.08
C GLU A 23 1.93 -16.79 17.33
N PRO A 24 0.69 -16.39 17.00
CA PRO A 24 -0.46 -17.27 17.11
C PRO A 24 -0.29 -18.54 16.25
N ALA A 25 -0.72 -19.69 16.78
CA ALA A 25 -0.57 -20.98 16.10
C ALA A 25 -1.28 -21.07 14.74
N ASP A 26 -2.27 -20.20 14.49
CA ASP A 26 -3.06 -20.12 13.27
C ASP A 26 -2.69 -18.94 12.36
N PHE A 27 -1.57 -18.26 12.62
CA PHE A 27 -1.14 -17.06 11.87
C PHE A 27 -1.11 -17.29 10.34
N ASP A 28 -0.46 -18.36 9.89
CA ASP A 28 -0.40 -18.71 8.46
C ASP A 28 -1.78 -19.06 7.88
N ALA A 29 -2.61 -19.77 8.66
CA ALA A 29 -3.95 -20.16 8.23
C ALA A 29 -4.87 -18.94 8.07
N PHE A 30 -4.75 -17.98 9.00
CA PHE A 30 -5.47 -16.71 8.96
C PHE A 30 -5.17 -15.92 7.67
N TRP A 31 -3.89 -15.75 7.33
CA TRP A 31 -3.50 -15.02 6.12
C TRP A 31 -3.79 -15.77 4.84
N THR A 32 -3.57 -17.09 4.83
CA THR A 32 -3.90 -17.95 3.67
C THR A 32 -5.37 -17.82 3.32
N ARG A 33 -6.26 -17.93 4.31
CA ARG A 33 -7.70 -17.73 4.14
C ARG A 33 -8.01 -16.32 3.64
N THR A 34 -7.50 -15.30 4.32
CA THR A 34 -7.77 -13.89 3.99
C THR A 34 -7.44 -13.55 2.54
N LEU A 35 -6.27 -13.98 2.05
CA LEU A 35 -5.85 -13.72 0.68
C LEU A 35 -6.63 -14.56 -0.34
N ALA A 36 -7.04 -15.78 0.00
CA ALA A 36 -7.88 -16.61 -0.86
C ALA A 36 -9.29 -16.00 -1.02
N GLU A 37 -9.89 -15.53 0.08
CA GLU A 37 -11.19 -14.84 0.08
C GLU A 37 -11.14 -13.59 -0.81
N ALA A 38 -10.13 -12.72 -0.63
CA ALA A 38 -10.00 -11.50 -1.42
C ALA A 38 -9.82 -11.77 -2.93
N ARG A 39 -9.09 -12.83 -3.29
CA ARG A 39 -8.94 -13.24 -4.71
C ARG A 39 -10.22 -13.85 -5.28
N ALA A 40 -11.03 -14.48 -4.45
CA ALA A 40 -12.30 -15.09 -4.84
C ALA A 40 -13.47 -14.09 -4.92
N ALA A 41 -13.40 -12.97 -4.20
CA ALA A 41 -14.44 -11.93 -4.16
C ALA A 41 -14.74 -11.33 -5.55
N GLY A 42 -13.80 -11.44 -6.50
CA GLY A 42 -13.97 -10.98 -7.87
C GLY A 42 -13.67 -9.48 -8.04
N GLY A 43 -14.29 -8.86 -9.04
CA GLY A 43 -13.99 -7.49 -9.46
C GLY A 43 -12.98 -7.43 -10.62
N SER A 44 -12.95 -6.28 -11.30
CA SER A 44 -12.07 -6.05 -12.44
C SER A 44 -11.29 -4.77 -12.24
N SER A 45 -10.00 -4.80 -12.58
CA SER A 45 -9.19 -3.59 -12.58
C SER A 45 -9.54 -2.67 -13.75
N THR A 46 -9.53 -1.37 -13.51
CA THR A 46 -9.65 -0.33 -14.55
C THR A 46 -8.39 0.52 -14.55
N LEU A 47 -7.91 0.89 -15.74
CA LEU A 47 -6.78 1.79 -15.91
C LEU A 47 -7.19 2.89 -16.89
N VAL A 48 -7.23 4.14 -16.42
CA VAL A 48 -7.68 5.28 -17.22
C VAL A 48 -6.65 6.41 -17.21
N PRO A 49 -6.42 7.13 -18.32
CA PRO A 49 -5.51 8.28 -18.31
C PRO A 49 -5.91 9.33 -17.28
N ALA A 50 -4.94 9.84 -16.52
CA ALA A 50 -5.18 10.90 -15.55
C ALA A 50 -5.20 12.29 -16.21
N GLU A 51 -6.00 13.21 -15.68
CA GLU A 51 -5.90 14.63 -16.01
C GLU A 51 -4.72 15.24 -15.24
N THR A 52 -3.64 15.59 -15.94
CA THR A 52 -2.41 16.10 -15.32
C THR A 52 -1.62 16.99 -16.29
N PRO A 53 -0.89 18.01 -15.80
CA PRO A 53 0.01 18.80 -16.64
C PRO A 53 1.29 18.04 -17.05
N ILE A 54 1.51 16.82 -16.56
CA ILE A 54 2.72 16.04 -16.86
C ILE A 54 2.74 15.58 -18.31
N THR A 55 3.76 16.03 -19.04
CA THR A 55 3.91 15.72 -20.47
C THR A 55 5.00 14.70 -20.77
N GLN A 56 5.89 14.38 -19.83
CA GLN A 56 7.04 13.49 -20.06
C GLN A 56 6.83 12.05 -19.55
N LEU A 57 5.78 11.82 -18.77
CA LEU A 57 5.39 10.50 -18.26
C LEU A 57 3.97 10.17 -18.69
N ILE A 58 3.63 8.89 -18.65
CA ILE A 58 2.24 8.44 -18.71
C ILE A 58 1.78 8.27 -17.26
N VAL A 59 0.68 8.92 -16.92
CA VAL A 59 0.05 8.86 -15.59
C VAL A 59 -1.38 8.37 -15.78
N GLU A 60 -1.72 7.28 -15.12
CA GLU A 60 -3.00 6.58 -15.26
C GLU A 60 -3.58 6.30 -13.87
N ASP A 61 -4.88 6.52 -13.71
CA ASP A 61 -5.66 6.13 -12.52
C ASP A 61 -5.95 4.62 -12.61
N LEU A 62 -5.44 3.88 -11.64
CA LEU A 62 -5.71 2.45 -11.48
C LEU A 62 -6.73 2.28 -10.34
N THR A 63 -7.81 1.57 -10.62
CA THR A 63 -8.67 1.01 -9.57
C THR A 63 -8.60 -0.51 -9.65
N PHE A 64 -8.43 -1.19 -8.52
CA PHE A 64 -8.34 -2.66 -8.46
C PHE A 64 -9.12 -3.23 -7.26
N PRO A 65 -9.57 -4.50 -7.33
CA PRO A 65 -10.26 -5.14 -6.20
C PRO A 65 -9.27 -5.55 -5.10
N GLY A 66 -9.41 -4.91 -3.94
CA GLY A 66 -8.66 -5.15 -2.70
C GLY A 66 -9.32 -6.18 -1.79
N PHE A 67 -9.29 -5.92 -0.48
CA PHE A 67 -10.02 -6.71 0.52
C PHE A 67 -11.51 -6.79 0.17
N ASP A 68 -12.07 -8.01 0.19
CA ASP A 68 -13.48 -8.29 -0.11
C ASP A 68 -13.98 -7.75 -1.48
N GLY A 69 -13.05 -7.50 -2.42
CA GLY A 69 -13.38 -6.91 -3.72
C GLY A 69 -13.61 -5.39 -3.68
N ASP A 70 -13.37 -4.73 -2.55
CA ASP A 70 -13.45 -3.27 -2.43
C ASP A 70 -12.59 -2.56 -3.49
N PRO A 71 -13.08 -1.48 -4.13
CA PRO A 71 -12.28 -0.74 -5.08
C PRO A 71 -11.18 0.05 -4.35
N VAL A 72 -9.93 -0.26 -4.67
CA VAL A 72 -8.73 0.45 -4.18
C VAL A 72 -8.11 1.25 -5.30
N SER A 73 -7.84 2.52 -5.01
CA SER A 73 -7.26 3.46 -5.94
C SER A 73 -5.73 3.43 -5.89
N ALA A 74 -5.08 3.66 -7.03
CA ALA A 74 -3.63 3.80 -7.14
C ALA A 74 -3.28 4.70 -8.33
N TRP A 75 -2.10 5.32 -8.29
CA TRP A 75 -1.52 5.94 -9.49
C TRP A 75 -0.54 4.97 -10.15
N VAL A 76 -0.68 4.78 -11.46
CA VAL A 76 0.33 4.10 -12.29
C VAL A 76 1.06 5.15 -13.12
N THR A 77 2.35 5.34 -12.85
CA THR A 77 3.19 6.31 -13.57
C THR A 77 4.36 5.61 -14.23
N ARG A 78 4.65 5.89 -15.50
CA ARG A 78 5.73 5.22 -16.25
C ARG A 78 6.34 6.11 -17.34
N PRO A 79 7.59 5.83 -17.77
CA PRO A 79 8.23 6.50 -18.91
C PRO A 79 7.38 6.46 -20.18
N LYS A 80 7.42 7.56 -20.95
CA LYS A 80 6.93 7.57 -22.34
C LYS A 80 7.91 6.85 -23.25
N GLY A 81 7.38 6.13 -24.24
CA GLY A 81 8.19 5.52 -25.32
C GLY A 81 9.14 4.42 -24.86
N ALA A 82 8.83 3.74 -23.75
CA ALA A 82 9.62 2.59 -23.30
C ALA A 82 9.51 1.41 -24.29
N ASP A 83 10.65 0.78 -24.57
CA ASP A 83 10.72 -0.41 -25.42
C ASP A 83 10.47 -1.68 -24.60
N GLY A 84 9.18 -2.03 -24.43
CA GLY A 84 8.73 -3.27 -23.80
C GLY A 84 8.39 -3.15 -22.31
N PRO A 85 8.13 -4.31 -21.65
CA PRO A 85 7.77 -4.34 -20.23
C PRO A 85 8.91 -3.84 -19.33
N LEU A 86 8.54 -3.02 -18.34
CA LEU A 86 9.48 -2.38 -17.43
C LEU A 86 9.50 -3.05 -16.06
N PRO A 87 10.61 -2.98 -15.32
CA PRO A 87 10.61 -3.31 -13.90
C PRO A 87 9.66 -2.38 -13.15
N THR A 88 9.06 -2.88 -12.07
CA THR A 88 7.97 -2.19 -11.36
C THR A 88 8.28 -2.00 -9.89
N VAL A 89 7.93 -0.84 -9.36
CA VAL A 89 7.94 -0.55 -7.92
C VAL A 89 6.52 -0.26 -7.48
N VAL A 90 5.99 -1.10 -6.60
CA VAL A 90 4.75 -0.85 -5.87
C VAL A 90 5.10 -0.13 -4.57
N GLN A 91 4.58 1.07 -4.38
CA GLN A 91 4.88 1.91 -3.24
C GLN A 91 3.67 2.05 -2.32
N TYR A 92 3.90 1.89 -1.02
CA TYR A 92 2.92 2.06 0.04
C TYR A 92 3.18 3.34 0.85
N GLN A 93 2.11 3.90 1.43
CA GLN A 93 2.14 5.22 2.03
C GLN A 93 2.28 5.21 3.56
N GLY A 94 2.96 6.23 4.09
CA GLY A 94 3.08 6.49 5.52
C GLY A 94 1.74 6.85 6.20
N TYR A 95 1.66 6.69 7.52
CA TYR A 95 0.42 6.85 8.28
C TYR A 95 -0.21 8.23 8.12
N GLY A 96 -1.48 8.25 7.71
CA GLY A 96 -2.31 9.42 7.48
C GLY A 96 -2.19 10.05 6.09
N GLY A 97 -1.28 9.55 5.25
CA GLY A 97 -1.15 9.95 3.85
C GLY A 97 -2.06 9.13 2.93
N GLY A 98 -2.15 9.55 1.67
CA GLY A 98 -2.82 8.83 0.58
C GLY A 98 -2.02 8.93 -0.71
N ARG A 99 -2.59 8.47 -1.83
CA ARG A 99 -1.92 8.44 -3.15
C ARG A 99 -1.54 9.82 -3.70
N GLY A 100 -2.16 10.90 -3.21
CA GLY A 100 -1.91 12.27 -3.67
C GLY A 100 -2.47 12.57 -5.07
N LEU A 101 -1.99 13.65 -5.69
CA LEU A 101 -2.39 14.07 -7.04
C LEU A 101 -1.62 13.28 -8.11
N PRO A 102 -2.18 13.14 -9.33
CA PRO A 102 -1.50 12.46 -10.43
C PRO A 102 -0.22 13.19 -10.82
N GLY A 103 0.91 12.59 -10.44
CA GLY A 103 2.25 13.15 -10.67
C GLY A 103 3.04 13.55 -9.44
N ASP A 104 2.43 13.57 -8.25
CA ASP A 104 3.09 13.96 -7.00
C ASP A 104 4.33 13.10 -6.70
N ASN A 105 4.28 11.82 -7.08
CA ASN A 105 5.36 10.86 -6.88
C ASN A 105 5.83 10.26 -8.22
N ALA A 106 6.82 10.93 -8.84
CA ALA A 106 7.34 10.55 -10.15
C ALA A 106 8.74 9.89 -10.12
N LEU A 107 9.39 9.81 -8.95
CA LEU A 107 10.81 9.44 -8.83
C LEU A 107 11.13 8.11 -9.53
N TRP A 108 10.40 7.03 -9.20
CA TRP A 108 10.62 5.71 -9.79
C TRP A 108 10.36 5.69 -11.30
N ALA A 109 9.33 6.39 -11.74
CA ALA A 109 9.02 6.52 -13.16
C ALA A 109 10.12 7.26 -13.92
N LEU A 110 10.66 8.34 -13.35
CA LEU A 110 11.80 9.07 -13.91
C LEU A 110 13.08 8.22 -13.93
N ALA A 111 13.20 7.24 -13.03
CA ALA A 111 14.29 6.27 -12.98
C ALA A 111 14.10 5.07 -13.91
N GLY A 112 13.02 5.02 -14.72
CA GLY A 112 12.80 3.96 -15.71
C GLY A 112 11.91 2.81 -15.24
N TYR A 113 11.21 2.94 -14.10
CA TYR A 113 10.31 1.92 -13.59
C TYR A 113 8.85 2.24 -13.91
N VAL A 114 7.98 1.23 -13.89
CA VAL A 114 6.56 1.46 -13.63
C VAL A 114 6.41 1.70 -12.13
N HIS A 115 5.85 2.85 -11.77
CA HIS A 115 5.57 3.20 -10.38
C HIS A 115 4.08 3.02 -10.09
N VAL A 116 3.75 2.17 -9.12
CA VAL A 116 2.38 1.97 -8.64
C VAL A 116 2.28 2.52 -7.23
N MET A 117 1.72 3.71 -7.07
CA MET A 117 1.49 4.33 -5.76
C MET A 117 0.11 3.92 -5.25
N MET A 118 0.05 2.95 -4.34
CA MET A 118 -1.22 2.47 -3.77
C MET A 118 -1.77 3.51 -2.79
N ASP A 119 -3.05 3.85 -2.92
CA ASP A 119 -3.74 4.65 -1.93
C ASP A 119 -4.05 3.83 -0.67
N THR A 120 -4.34 4.50 0.45
CA THR A 120 -4.55 3.81 1.73
C THR A 120 -5.99 3.99 2.22
N ARG A 121 -6.75 2.90 2.25
CA ARG A 121 -8.19 2.90 2.60
C ARG A 121 -8.52 3.73 3.84
N GLY A 122 -9.42 4.68 3.68
CA GLY A 122 -9.92 5.56 4.73
C GLY A 122 -8.92 6.57 5.27
N GLN A 123 -7.67 6.63 4.77
CA GLN A 123 -6.66 7.62 5.15
C GLN A 123 -6.60 8.77 4.13
N GLY A 124 -5.42 9.35 3.88
CA GLY A 124 -5.27 10.45 2.92
C GLY A 124 -5.77 11.81 3.41
N SER A 125 -5.82 12.04 4.72
CA SER A 125 -6.38 13.30 5.27
C SER A 125 -5.51 13.98 6.33
N ARG A 126 -4.35 13.41 6.68
CA ARG A 126 -3.46 14.00 7.69
C ARG A 126 -2.33 14.83 7.08
N TRP A 127 -1.80 14.37 5.95
CA TRP A 127 -0.72 15.04 5.21
C TRP A 127 -0.71 14.58 3.75
N GLY A 128 0.09 15.25 2.92
CA GLY A 128 0.11 15.03 1.48
C GLY A 128 -1.09 15.69 0.79
N SER A 129 -1.44 15.20 -0.40
CA SER A 129 -2.42 15.84 -1.28
C SER A 129 -3.76 15.10 -1.38
N GLY A 130 -4.03 14.17 -0.45
CA GLY A 130 -5.30 13.44 -0.43
C GLY A 130 -5.18 11.94 -0.67
N GLY A 131 -6.31 11.25 -0.51
CA GLY A 131 -6.57 9.87 -0.91
C GLY A 131 -8.05 9.73 -1.27
N ASP A 132 -8.39 8.74 -2.09
CA ASP A 132 -9.70 8.54 -2.70
C ASP A 132 -10.33 7.18 -2.30
N THR A 133 -9.56 6.29 -1.68
CA THR A 133 -10.02 4.96 -1.28
C THR A 133 -10.75 5.03 0.05
N ALA A 134 -12.04 4.67 0.07
CA ALA A 134 -12.81 4.55 1.31
C ALA A 134 -12.46 3.26 2.07
N ASP A 135 -12.75 3.21 3.38
CA ASP A 135 -12.84 1.97 4.16
C ASP A 135 -14.32 1.74 4.49
N PRO A 136 -15.07 0.95 3.69
CA PRO A 136 -16.51 0.76 3.89
C PRO A 136 -16.84 -0.17 5.07
N HIS A 137 -15.82 -0.72 5.73
CA HIS A 137 -15.95 -1.65 6.84
C HIS A 137 -16.07 -0.87 8.15
N GLY A 138 -17.20 -1.06 8.84
CA GLY A 138 -17.39 -0.54 10.19
C GLY A 138 -16.42 -1.17 11.18
N ALA A 139 -16.30 -0.54 12.34
CA ALA A 139 -15.59 -1.10 13.48
C ALA A 139 -16.37 -0.80 14.77
N GLY A 140 -16.14 -1.62 15.80
CA GLY A 140 -16.57 -1.33 17.16
C GLY A 140 -15.91 -0.07 17.74
N PRO A 141 -16.19 0.25 19.02
CA PRO A 141 -15.58 1.40 19.70
C PRO A 141 -14.05 1.43 19.58
N SER A 142 -13.48 2.60 19.27
CA SER A 142 -12.04 2.77 19.11
C SER A 142 -11.61 4.18 19.50
N VAL A 143 -10.31 4.38 19.78
CA VAL A 143 -9.77 5.75 19.86
C VAL A 143 -9.69 6.37 18.46
N PRO A 144 -9.62 7.71 18.35
CA PRO A 144 -9.43 8.37 17.06
C PRO A 144 -8.17 7.89 16.32
N GLY A 145 -8.34 7.50 15.05
CA GLY A 145 -7.29 6.97 14.19
C GLY A 145 -7.61 5.57 13.68
N PHE A 146 -6.57 4.87 13.20
CA PHE A 146 -6.68 3.56 12.55
C PHE A 146 -6.07 2.43 13.39
N MET A 147 -5.13 2.75 14.29
CA MET A 147 -4.34 1.74 15.02
C MET A 147 -5.16 0.80 15.91
N THR A 148 -6.30 1.26 16.46
CA THR A 148 -7.15 0.46 17.34
C THR A 148 -8.50 0.11 16.71
N ARG A 149 -8.67 0.37 15.41
CA ARG A 149 -9.93 0.16 14.71
C ARG A 149 -10.11 -1.35 14.46
N GLY A 150 -11.10 -1.95 15.13
CA GLY A 150 -11.37 -3.39 15.07
C GLY A 150 -10.32 -4.24 15.78
N ILE A 151 -9.59 -3.69 16.76
CA ILE A 151 -8.46 -4.38 17.42
C ILE A 151 -8.88 -5.55 18.33
N GLU A 152 -10.16 -5.63 18.70
CA GLU A 152 -10.68 -6.69 19.57
C GLU A 152 -10.69 -8.07 18.90
N HIS A 153 -10.67 -8.12 17.56
CA HIS A 153 -10.63 -9.36 16.81
C HIS A 153 -9.81 -9.21 15.51
N PRO A 154 -8.90 -10.15 15.18
CA PRO A 154 -8.02 -10.01 14.01
C PRO A 154 -8.79 -9.94 12.68
N ASP A 155 -9.96 -10.59 12.58
CA ASP A 155 -10.80 -10.54 11.37
C ASP A 155 -11.36 -9.13 11.09
N ASP A 156 -11.54 -8.32 12.15
CA ASP A 156 -12.11 -6.97 12.07
C ASP A 156 -11.01 -5.89 12.02
N TYR A 157 -9.76 -6.28 12.27
CA TYR A 157 -8.67 -5.34 12.43
C TYR A 157 -8.35 -4.61 11.13
N TYR A 158 -8.20 -3.29 11.22
CA TYR A 158 -7.95 -2.42 10.08
C TYR A 158 -6.80 -2.87 9.17
N TYR A 159 -5.67 -3.31 9.75
CA TYR A 159 -4.53 -3.73 8.93
C TYR A 159 -4.70 -5.08 8.24
N ARG A 160 -5.67 -5.92 8.64
CA ARG A 160 -6.06 -7.09 7.83
C ARG A 160 -6.44 -6.65 6.43
N ARG A 161 -7.25 -5.58 6.34
CA ARG A 161 -7.74 -5.03 5.09
C ARG A 161 -6.65 -4.29 4.31
N VAL A 162 -5.87 -3.44 4.98
CA VAL A 162 -4.75 -2.71 4.35
C VAL A 162 -3.70 -3.66 3.77
N PHE A 163 -3.29 -4.68 4.52
CA PHE A 163 -2.29 -5.64 4.02
C PHE A 163 -2.84 -6.49 2.89
N THR A 164 -4.14 -6.81 2.92
CA THR A 164 -4.80 -7.47 1.79
C THR A 164 -4.75 -6.58 0.55
N ASP A 165 -5.09 -5.29 0.65
CA ASP A 165 -4.96 -4.35 -0.47
C ASP A 165 -3.52 -4.28 -0.99
N ALA A 166 -2.53 -4.25 -0.10
CA ALA A 166 -1.13 -4.20 -0.46
C ALA A 166 -0.70 -5.41 -1.31
N VAL A 167 -1.16 -6.62 -0.95
CA VAL A 167 -0.95 -7.84 -1.75
C VAL A 167 -1.71 -7.75 -3.07
N ARG A 168 -2.97 -7.30 -3.04
CA ARG A 168 -3.80 -7.16 -4.24
C ARG A 168 -3.26 -6.10 -5.21
N ALA A 169 -2.56 -5.07 -4.73
CA ALA A 169 -1.88 -4.08 -5.56
C ALA A 169 -0.74 -4.71 -6.37
N VAL A 170 0.00 -5.66 -5.78
CA VAL A 170 1.04 -6.42 -6.48
C VAL A 170 0.41 -7.35 -7.52
N ASP A 171 -0.68 -8.04 -7.17
CA ASP A 171 -1.44 -8.86 -8.12
C ASP A 171 -1.90 -8.01 -9.33
N ALA A 172 -2.50 -6.84 -9.07
CA ALA A 172 -2.99 -5.92 -10.10
C ALA A 172 -1.83 -5.36 -10.96
N ALA A 173 -0.72 -4.98 -10.35
CA ALA A 173 0.45 -4.46 -11.06
C ALA A 173 1.02 -5.50 -12.05
N ARG A 174 1.07 -6.78 -11.66
CA ARG A 174 1.58 -7.87 -12.52
C ARG A 174 0.67 -8.16 -13.71
N GLU A 175 -0.61 -7.81 -13.65
CA GLU A 175 -1.53 -7.98 -14.78
C GLU A 175 -1.40 -6.88 -15.84
N LEU A 176 -0.73 -5.76 -15.53
CA LEU A 176 -0.54 -4.67 -16.48
C LEU A 176 0.38 -5.12 -17.65
N PRO A 177 0.01 -4.85 -18.91
CA PRO A 177 0.71 -5.40 -20.08
C PRO A 177 2.12 -4.82 -20.29
N PHE A 178 2.43 -3.68 -19.66
CA PHE A 178 3.72 -3.01 -19.72
C PHE A 178 4.60 -3.27 -18.48
N VAL A 179 4.19 -4.19 -17.60
CA VAL A 179 4.95 -4.60 -16.42
C VAL A 179 5.69 -5.91 -16.69
N ASP A 180 6.97 -5.92 -16.38
CA ASP A 180 7.76 -7.15 -16.30
C ASP A 180 7.39 -7.91 -15.02
N ARG A 181 6.65 -9.00 -15.17
CA ARG A 181 6.05 -9.77 -14.07
C ARG A 181 7.06 -10.42 -13.12
N ASP A 182 8.31 -10.56 -13.55
CA ASP A 182 9.41 -11.17 -12.80
C ASP A 182 10.31 -10.13 -12.12
N ARG A 183 10.10 -8.83 -12.39
CA ARG A 183 10.86 -7.73 -11.81
C ARG A 183 9.96 -6.72 -11.10
N VAL A 184 9.29 -7.19 -10.04
CA VAL A 184 8.43 -6.35 -9.18
C VAL A 184 9.06 -6.22 -7.79
N ALA A 185 9.27 -4.99 -7.35
CA ALA A 185 9.70 -4.64 -5.99
C ALA A 185 8.59 -3.91 -5.24
N VAL A 186 8.62 -3.99 -3.91
CA VAL A 186 7.77 -3.20 -3.01
C VAL A 186 8.61 -2.23 -2.19
N THR A 187 8.07 -1.07 -1.86
CA THR A 187 8.75 -0.08 -1.02
C THR A 187 7.77 0.74 -0.20
N GLY A 188 8.24 1.29 0.91
CA GLY A 188 7.52 2.27 1.70
C GLY A 188 8.30 2.65 2.96
N GLY A 189 7.88 3.73 3.60
CA GLY A 189 8.50 4.24 4.83
C GLY A 189 7.49 4.38 5.95
N SER A 190 7.94 4.16 7.19
CA SER A 190 7.06 4.15 8.37
C SER A 190 5.92 3.13 8.17
N GLN A 191 4.65 3.51 8.19
CA GLN A 191 3.52 2.61 7.89
C GLN A 191 3.71 1.86 6.56
N GLY A 192 4.21 2.52 5.51
CA GLY A 192 4.37 1.85 4.22
C GLY A 192 5.50 0.81 4.19
N GLY A 193 6.39 0.83 5.19
CA GLY A 193 7.46 -0.17 5.32
C GLY A 193 7.12 -1.33 6.26
N GLY A 194 6.04 -1.23 7.04
CA GLY A 194 5.53 -2.31 7.88
C GLY A 194 4.60 -3.20 7.07
#